data_AF-Q64WZ6-F1
#
_entry.id   AF-Q64WZ6-F1
#
_cell.length_a   1.000
_cell.length_b   1.000
_cell.length_c   1.000
_cell.angle_alpha   90.00
_cell.angle_beta   90.00
_cell.angle_gamma   90.00
#
_symmetry.space_group_name_H-M   'P 1'
#
loop_
_entity.id
_entity.type
_entity.pdbx_description
1 polymer ?
#
loop_
_entity_poly.entity_id
_entity_poly.type
_entity_poly.pdbx_seq_one_letter_code
_entity_poly.pdbx_strand_id
1 'polypeptide(L)'
;MPEQPSLEDIRREQLQNRNQKQEEEQNIALDYTRRSFVLYLSDKHLNLLCRNVLICINNQDTDGLQPVKVKELTAVDLRHFGWNIWNFYKPKDQERIALFLKKVFPDAFKNTEVKSIKRHLKDDELKGVIKIEEKLSITHI
;
A
#
# COMPACT_ATOMS: atom_id res chain seq x y z
N MET A 1 20.74 30.25 -31.31
CA MET A 1 19.47 29.83 -30.67
C MET A 1 19.69 28.43 -30.13
N PRO A 2 19.30 28.11 -28.89
CA PRO A 2 19.40 26.72 -28.41
C PRO A 2 18.55 25.83 -29.31
N GLU A 3 19.14 24.71 -29.72
CA GLU A 3 18.51 23.71 -30.57
C GLU A 3 17.29 23.12 -29.85
N GLN A 4 16.15 23.05 -30.55
CA GLN A 4 14.94 22.50 -29.95
C GLN A 4 15.11 20.99 -29.75
N PRO A 5 14.67 20.41 -28.62
CA PRO A 5 14.77 18.97 -28.38
C PRO A 5 14.04 18.17 -29.47
N SER A 6 14.60 17.03 -29.87
CA SER A 6 13.91 16.13 -30.79
C SER A 6 12.70 15.47 -30.13
N LEU A 7 11.75 14.96 -30.93
CA LEU A 7 10.63 14.19 -30.39
C LEU A 7 11.09 12.93 -29.63
N GLU A 8 12.25 12.37 -29.98
CA GLU A 8 12.83 11.24 -29.25
C GLU A 8 13.36 11.65 -27.88
N ASP A 9 13.99 12.83 -27.78
CA ASP A 9 14.44 13.38 -26.50
C ASP A 9 13.26 13.62 -25.55
N ILE A 10 12.18 14.22 -26.07
CA ILE A 10 10.95 14.46 -25.31
C ILE A 10 10.34 13.13 -24.83
N ARG A 11 10.31 12.09 -25.68
CA ARG A 11 9.80 10.75 -25.27
C ARG A 11 10.66 10.13 -24.17
N ARG A 12 11.99 10.21 -24.27
CA ARG A 12 12.92 9.68 -23.25
C ARG A 12 12.73 10.38 -21.91
N GLU A 13 12.67 11.70 -21.93
CA GLU A 13 12.43 12.52 -20.73
C GLU A 13 11.09 12.16 -20.07
N GLN A 14 10.01 12.07 -20.84
CA GLN A 14 8.68 11.72 -20.32
C GLN A 14 8.64 10.31 -19.71
N LEU A 15 9.32 9.33 -20.32
CA LEU A 15 9.41 7.98 -19.77
C LEU A 15 10.21 7.95 -18.46
N GLN A 16 11.33 8.66 -18.41
CA GLN A 16 12.15 8.77 -17.21
C GLN A 16 11.39 9.43 -16.06
N ASN A 17 10.72 10.55 -16.32
CA ASN A 17 9.91 11.27 -15.32
C ASN A 17 8.77 10.39 -14.79
N ARG A 18 8.13 9.60 -15.66
CA ARG A 18 7.09 8.63 -15.24
C ARG A 18 7.66 7.55 -14.32
N ASN A 19 8.82 6.97 -14.67
CA ASN A 19 9.44 5.91 -13.89
C ASN A 19 9.91 6.43 -12.52
N GLN A 20 10.53 7.62 -12.48
CA GLN A 20 10.97 8.27 -11.24
C GLN A 20 9.78 8.53 -10.32
N LYS A 21 8.70 9.13 -10.84
CA LYS A 21 7.49 9.37 -10.06
C LYS A 21 6.90 8.06 -9.50
N GLN A 22 6.88 7.00 -10.30
CA GLN A 22 6.38 5.70 -9.85
C GLN A 22 7.25 5.11 -8.74
N GLU A 23 8.57 5.24 -8.83
CA GLU A 23 9.52 4.80 -7.80
C GLU A 23 9.36 5.59 -6.50
N GLU A 24 9.21 6.92 -6.58
CA GLU A 24 8.94 7.79 -5.43
C GLU A 24 7.64 7.40 -4.71
N GLU A 25 6.55 7.20 -5.46
CA GLU A 25 5.28 6.76 -4.90
C GLU A 25 5.41 5.40 -4.20
N GLN A 26 6.10 4.43 -4.83
CA GLN A 26 6.38 3.13 -4.21
C GLN A 26 7.16 3.27 -2.91
N ASN A 27 8.18 4.13 -2.88
CA ASN A 27 8.98 4.38 -1.69
C ASN A 27 8.16 4.98 -0.55
N ILE A 28 7.25 5.92 -0.84
CA ILE A 28 6.31 6.46 0.16
C ILE A 28 5.45 5.34 0.77
N ALA A 29 4.83 4.50 -0.07
CA ALA A 29 3.98 3.41 0.40
C ALA A 29 4.77 2.37 1.24
N LEU A 30 6.01 2.09 0.85
CA LEU A 30 6.89 1.18 1.57
C LEU A 30 7.37 1.76 2.90
N ASP A 31 7.75 3.04 2.95
CA ASP A 31 8.12 3.72 4.20
C ASP A 31 6.95 3.75 5.18
N TYR A 32 5.76 4.15 4.71
CA TYR A 32 4.52 4.10 5.50
C TYR A 32 4.26 2.68 6.04
N THR A 33 4.41 1.66 5.20
CA THR A 33 4.24 0.25 5.62
C THR A 33 5.25 -0.13 6.69
N ARG A 34 6.53 0.25 6.53
CA ARG A 34 7.57 -0.07 7.52
C ARG A 34 7.27 0.59 8.86
N ARG A 35 7.00 1.89 8.86
CA ARG A 35 6.68 2.65 10.08
C ARG A 35 5.45 2.12 10.80
N SER A 36 4.42 1.73 10.04
CA SER A 36 3.18 1.20 10.61
C SER A 36 3.33 -0.18 11.25
N PHE A 37 4.32 -0.99 10.82
CA PHE A 37 4.41 -2.40 11.21
C PHE A 37 5.70 -2.82 11.91
N VAL A 38 6.73 -1.97 12.00
CA VAL A 38 8.05 -2.34 12.53
C VAL A 38 8.01 -2.88 13.97
N LEU A 39 7.08 -2.42 14.81
CA LEU A 39 6.90 -2.90 16.18
C LEU A 39 6.04 -4.17 16.26
N TYR A 40 5.31 -4.51 15.20
CA TYR A 40 4.25 -5.53 15.20
C TYR A 40 4.61 -6.77 14.38
N LEU A 41 5.74 -6.72 13.65
CA LEU A 41 6.25 -7.79 12.80
C LEU A 41 7.72 -8.07 13.07
N SER A 42 8.15 -9.32 12.82
CA SER A 42 9.58 -9.59 12.66
C SER A 42 10.08 -9.06 11.32
N ASP A 43 11.39 -8.81 11.19
CA ASP A 43 12.02 -8.34 9.95
C ASP A 43 11.65 -9.19 8.73
N LYS A 44 11.59 -10.53 8.90
CA LYS A 44 11.17 -11.45 7.85
C LYS A 44 9.74 -11.15 7.37
N HIS A 45 8.82 -10.98 8.31
CA HIS A 45 7.42 -10.71 7.99
C HIS A 45 7.20 -9.27 7.50
N LEU A 46 7.99 -8.32 7.97
CA LEU A 46 7.97 -6.94 7.50
C LEU A 46 8.42 -6.86 6.03
N ASN A 47 9.54 -7.50 5.68
CA ASN A 47 10.00 -7.60 4.30
C ASN A 47 8.98 -8.30 3.39
N LEU A 48 8.31 -9.34 3.90
CA LEU A 48 7.25 -10.03 3.18
C LEU A 48 6.04 -9.11 2.95
N LEU A 49 5.64 -8.32 3.95
CA LEU A 49 4.57 -7.35 3.82
C LEU A 49 4.91 -6.28 2.78
N CYS A 50 6.13 -5.73 2.79
CA CYS A 50 6.60 -4.79 1.76
C CYS A 50 6.50 -5.37 0.34
N ARG A 51 6.90 -6.65 0.15
CA ARG A 51 6.74 -7.33 -1.14
C ARG A 51 5.27 -7.48 -1.54
N ASN A 52 4.41 -7.87 -0.61
CA ASN A 52 2.97 -7.99 -0.86
C ASN A 52 2.35 -6.64 -1.22
N VAL A 53 2.78 -5.54 -0.59
CA VAL A 53 2.35 -4.17 -0.92
C VAL A 53 2.76 -3.83 -2.34
N LEU A 54 4.00 -4.10 -2.76
CA LEU A 54 4.45 -3.87 -4.15
C LEU A 54 3.61 -4.66 -5.16
N ILE A 55 3.33 -5.94 -4.89
CA ILE A 55 2.42 -6.75 -5.71
C ILE A 55 1.08 -6.02 -5.80
N CYS A 56 0.49 -5.64 -4.66
CA CYS A 56 -0.78 -4.92 -4.58
C CYS A 56 -0.76 -3.62 -5.40
N ILE A 57 0.14 -2.69 -5.16
CA ILE A 57 0.05 -1.36 -5.79
C ILE A 57 0.40 -1.40 -7.30
N ASN A 58 1.18 -2.38 -7.75
CA ASN A 58 1.55 -2.55 -9.15
C ASN A 58 0.52 -3.31 -10.00
N ASN A 59 -0.67 -3.59 -9.45
CA ASN A 59 -1.74 -4.32 -10.15
C ASN A 59 -1.33 -5.72 -10.65
N GLN A 60 -0.29 -6.33 -10.06
CA GLN A 60 0.14 -7.70 -10.38
C GLN A 60 -0.85 -8.73 -9.84
N ASP A 61 -0.77 -9.96 -10.36
CA ASP A 61 -1.58 -11.08 -9.90
C ASP A 61 -1.40 -11.36 -8.41
N THR A 62 -2.52 -11.61 -7.75
CA THR A 62 -2.55 -11.78 -6.29
C THR A 62 -2.14 -13.18 -5.82
N ASP A 63 -1.69 -14.03 -6.74
CA ASP A 63 -1.25 -15.40 -6.46
C ASP A 63 0.12 -15.43 -5.75
N GLY A 64 0.93 -14.39 -5.95
CA GLY A 64 2.19 -14.21 -5.24
C GLY A 64 2.04 -13.67 -3.80
N LEU A 65 0.82 -13.34 -3.35
CA LEU A 65 0.60 -12.82 -2.00
C LEU A 65 0.82 -13.93 -0.96
N GLN A 66 1.56 -13.59 0.09
CA GLN A 66 1.88 -14.53 1.17
C GLN A 66 1.32 -14.03 2.50
N PRO A 67 0.86 -14.93 3.38
CA PRO A 67 0.32 -14.53 4.67
C PRO A 67 1.40 -13.97 5.59
N VAL A 68 1.02 -13.00 6.41
CA VAL A 68 1.86 -12.32 7.40
C VAL A 68 1.20 -12.45 8.77
N LYS A 69 1.99 -12.77 9.79
CA LYS A 69 1.52 -12.87 11.17
C LYS A 69 1.85 -11.58 11.93
N VAL A 70 0.82 -10.78 12.20
CA VAL A 70 0.90 -9.58 13.04
C VAL A 70 0.64 -9.92 14.50
N LYS A 71 1.24 -9.15 15.41
CA LYS A 71 0.89 -9.14 16.84
C LYS A 71 0.20 -7.82 17.17
N GLU A 72 -0.73 -7.85 18.12
CA GLU A 72 -1.36 -6.68 18.77
C GLU A 72 -2.23 -5.77 17.88
N LEU A 73 -2.04 -5.78 16.57
CA LEU A 73 -2.90 -5.06 15.62
C LEU A 73 -4.24 -5.76 15.42
N THR A 74 -5.31 -4.96 15.43
CA THR A 74 -6.69 -5.40 15.26
C THR A 74 -7.10 -5.39 13.78
N ALA A 75 -8.25 -5.99 13.47
CA ALA A 75 -8.83 -5.88 12.13
C ALA A 75 -9.16 -4.42 11.73
N VAL A 76 -9.39 -3.51 12.70
CA VAL A 76 -9.58 -2.08 12.44
C VAL A 76 -8.27 -1.46 11.93
N ASP A 77 -7.14 -1.72 12.62
CA ASP A 77 -5.82 -1.26 12.21
C ASP A 77 -5.46 -1.68 10.79
N LEU A 78 -5.74 -2.94 10.46
CA LEU A 78 -5.45 -3.50 9.15
C LEU A 78 -6.36 -2.93 8.05
N ARG A 79 -7.61 -2.58 8.39
CA ARG A 79 -8.52 -1.88 7.46
C ARG A 79 -8.06 -0.44 7.21
N HIS A 80 -7.69 0.30 8.25
CA HIS A 80 -7.09 1.63 8.12
C HIS A 80 -5.81 1.60 7.28
N PHE A 81 -4.96 0.60 7.51
CA PHE A 81 -3.77 0.38 6.68
C PHE A 81 -4.12 0.23 5.20
N GLY A 82 -5.08 -0.65 4.88
CA GLY A 82 -5.55 -0.83 3.50
C GLY A 82 -6.16 0.45 2.93
N TRP A 83 -6.94 1.19 3.72
CA TRP A 83 -7.52 2.47 3.30
C TRP A 83 -6.46 3.50 2.95
N ASN A 84 -5.41 3.66 3.77
CA ASN A 84 -4.34 4.62 3.52
C ASN A 84 -3.60 4.32 2.21
N ILE A 85 -3.28 3.04 1.96
CA ILE A 85 -2.67 2.61 0.69
C ILE A 85 -3.62 2.89 -0.48
N TRP A 86 -4.90 2.54 -0.36
CA TRP A 86 -5.89 2.83 -1.41
C TRP A 86 -5.99 4.33 -1.71
N ASN A 87 -6.11 5.13 -0.66
CA ASN A 87 -6.31 6.57 -0.73
C ASN A 87 -5.13 7.25 -1.46
N PHE A 88 -3.91 6.82 -1.16
CA PHE A 88 -2.71 7.33 -1.81
C PHE A 88 -2.65 7.04 -3.31
N TYR A 89 -3.20 5.90 -3.76
CA TYR A 89 -3.19 5.48 -5.17
C TYR A 89 -4.53 5.67 -5.90
N LYS A 90 -5.46 6.47 -5.38
CA LYS A 90 -6.75 6.75 -6.07
C LYS A 90 -6.52 7.21 -7.52
N PRO A 91 -7.36 6.76 -8.48
CA PRO A 91 -8.67 6.12 -8.30
C PRO A 91 -8.69 4.58 -8.38
N LYS A 92 -7.62 3.86 -7.99
CA LYS A 92 -7.58 2.38 -8.06
C LYS A 92 -8.75 1.68 -7.33
N ASP A 93 -9.03 0.43 -7.71
CA ASP A 93 -10.13 -0.38 -7.17
C ASP A 93 -9.90 -0.80 -5.70
N GLN A 94 -10.84 -0.45 -4.81
CA GLN A 94 -10.83 -0.87 -3.41
C GLN A 94 -10.97 -2.39 -3.22
N GLU A 95 -11.57 -3.10 -4.18
CA GLU A 95 -11.74 -4.55 -4.08
C GLU A 95 -10.40 -5.28 -4.05
N ARG A 96 -9.43 -4.77 -4.82
CA ARG A 96 -8.06 -5.26 -4.80
C ARG A 96 -7.41 -5.12 -3.43
N ILE A 97 -7.68 -4.02 -2.73
CA ILE A 97 -7.17 -3.76 -1.38
C ILE A 97 -7.83 -4.72 -0.38
N ALA A 98 -9.14 -4.93 -0.49
CA ALA A 98 -9.85 -5.89 0.35
C ALA A 98 -9.35 -7.33 0.15
N LEU A 99 -9.08 -7.74 -1.09
CA LEU A 99 -8.49 -9.05 -1.40
C LEU A 99 -7.07 -9.18 -0.85
N PHE A 100 -6.26 -8.12 -1.00
CA PHE A 100 -4.93 -8.04 -0.42
C PHE A 100 -4.98 -8.23 1.09
N LEU A 101 -5.83 -7.48 1.81
CA LEU A 101 -5.97 -7.61 3.25
C LEU A 101 -6.38 -9.03 3.68
N LYS A 102 -7.36 -9.63 2.97
CA LYS A 102 -7.83 -10.98 3.28
C LYS A 102 -6.75 -12.04 3.08
N LYS A 103 -5.95 -11.95 2.01
CA LYS A 103 -4.87 -12.91 1.70
C LYS A 103 -3.65 -12.72 2.62
N VAL A 104 -3.29 -11.47 2.92
CA VAL A 104 -2.08 -11.15 3.69
C VAL A 104 -2.30 -11.27 5.19
N PHE A 105 -3.50 -10.98 5.69
CA PHE A 105 -3.83 -11.07 7.12
C PHE A 105 -4.98 -12.07 7.37
N PRO A 106 -4.79 -13.35 7.04
CA PRO A 106 -5.86 -14.34 7.11
C PRO A 106 -6.40 -14.53 8.54
N ASP A 107 -5.56 -14.42 9.57
CA ASP A 107 -5.97 -14.57 10.96
C ASP A 107 -6.99 -13.49 11.38
N ALA A 108 -6.83 -12.26 10.88
CA ALA A 108 -7.73 -11.13 11.19
C ALA A 108 -9.03 -11.17 10.37
N PHE A 109 -8.99 -11.75 9.16
CA PHE A 109 -10.10 -11.67 8.19
C PHE A 109 -10.64 -13.05 7.75
N LYS A 110 -10.32 -14.12 8.48
CA LYS A 110 -10.73 -15.50 8.16
C LYS A 110 -12.24 -15.58 7.88
N ASN A 111 -13.02 -15.00 8.79
CA ASN A 111 -14.48 -15.05 8.77
C ASN A 111 -15.13 -13.78 8.18
N THR A 112 -14.35 -12.87 7.58
CA THR A 112 -14.85 -11.63 7.00
C THR A 112 -14.85 -11.71 5.48
N GLU A 113 -15.99 -11.50 4.85
CA GLU A 113 -16.08 -11.47 3.38
C GLU A 113 -15.30 -10.29 2.79
N VAL A 114 -14.74 -10.46 1.59
CA VAL A 114 -14.02 -9.38 0.87
C VAL A 114 -14.89 -8.13 0.72
N LYS A 115 -16.18 -8.30 0.40
CA LYS A 115 -17.14 -7.20 0.28
C LYS A 115 -17.32 -6.44 1.60
N SER A 116 -17.32 -7.14 2.72
CA SER A 116 -17.39 -6.53 4.06
C SER A 116 -16.09 -5.77 4.36
N ILE A 117 -14.92 -6.36 4.12
CA ILE A 117 -13.63 -5.67 4.28
C ILE A 117 -13.61 -4.37 3.48
N LYS A 118 -14.02 -4.42 2.21
CA LYS A 118 -14.11 -3.25 1.30
C LYS A 118 -14.99 -2.15 1.88
N ARG A 119 -16.20 -2.50 2.33
CA ARG A 119 -17.18 -1.55 2.87
C ARG A 119 -16.67 -0.82 4.12
N HIS A 120 -15.88 -1.50 4.94
CA HIS A 120 -15.49 -1.03 6.27
C HIS A 120 -14.03 -0.54 6.35
N LEU A 121 -13.38 -0.26 5.20
CA LEU A 121 -11.97 0.19 5.16
C LEU A 121 -11.72 1.45 6.00
N LYS A 122 -12.69 2.38 6.02
CA LYS A 122 -12.60 3.67 6.73
C LYS A 122 -13.47 3.72 8.00
N ASP A 123 -14.01 2.60 8.45
CA ASP A 123 -14.85 2.58 9.66
C ASP A 123 -14.01 2.86 10.90
N ASP A 124 -14.61 3.50 11.91
CA ASP A 124 -13.96 3.76 13.19
C ASP A 124 -12.66 4.60 13.06
N GLU A 125 -12.65 5.63 12.20
CA GLU A 125 -11.46 6.44 11.84
C GLU A 125 -10.59 6.91 13.03
N LEU A 126 -11.19 7.09 14.22
CA LEU A 126 -10.52 7.55 15.43
C LEU A 126 -9.91 6.41 16.28
N LYS A 127 -10.26 5.15 16.02
CA LYS A 127 -9.78 3.96 16.75
C LYS A 127 -8.50 3.39 16.12
N GLY A 128 -7.96 2.34 16.74
CA GLY A 128 -6.75 1.65 16.29
C GLY A 128 -5.45 2.39 16.64
N VAL A 129 -4.36 1.66 16.59
CA VAL A 129 -2.99 2.16 16.55
C VAL A 129 -2.67 2.76 15.18
N ILE A 130 -3.01 2.07 14.08
CA ILE A 130 -2.83 2.60 12.72
C ILE A 130 -3.97 3.57 12.43
N LYS A 131 -3.64 4.84 12.25
CA LYS A 131 -4.59 5.93 12.00
C LYS A 131 -4.84 6.15 10.51
N ILE A 132 -6.01 6.70 10.19
CA ILE A 132 -6.31 7.15 8.84
C ILE A 132 -5.45 8.38 8.49
N GLU A 133 -4.76 8.32 7.35
CA GLU A 133 -3.90 9.37 6.83
C GLU A 133 -4.42 9.81 5.44
N GLU A 134 -4.98 11.01 5.36
CA GLU A 134 -5.53 11.57 4.12
C GLU A 134 -4.45 11.83 3.06
N LYS A 135 -3.18 11.92 3.46
CA LYS A 135 -2.02 12.06 2.57
C LYS A 135 -0.80 11.33 3.13
N LEU A 136 -0.32 10.32 2.41
CA LEU A 136 0.97 9.70 2.71
C LEU A 136 2.11 10.57 2.14
N SER A 137 3.17 10.71 2.93
CA SER A 137 4.41 11.38 2.52
C SER A 137 5.59 10.78 3.30
N ILE A 138 6.81 10.95 2.78
CA ILE A 138 8.00 10.58 3.55
C ILE A 138 8.09 11.54 4.75
N THR A 139 7.86 11.02 5.94
CA THR A 139 8.04 11.80 7.16
C THR A 139 9.53 11.89 7.43
N HIS A 140 10.12 13.06 7.15
CA HIS A 140 11.47 13.37 7.60
C HIS A 140 11.40 13.57 9.11
N ILE A 141 12.07 12.70 9.87
CA ILE A 141 12.34 12.91 11.30
C ILE A 141 13.69 13.63 11.37
#